data_AF-A0A3M9MH89-F1
#
_entry.id   AF-A0A3M9MH89-F1
#
_cell.length_a   1.000
_cell.length_b   1.000
_cell.length_c   1.000
_cell.angle_alpha   90.00
_cell.angle_beta   90.00
_cell.angle_gamma   90.00
#
_symmetry.space_group_name_H-M   'P 1'
#
loop_
_entity.id
_entity.type
_entity.pdbx_description
1 polymer ?
#
loop_
_entity_poly.entity_id
_entity_poly.type
_entity_poly.pdbx_seq_one_letter_code
_entity_poly.pdbx_strand_id
1 'polypeptide(L)'
;MQQNHVSVVRKLLLRNTSETDLKGLTISITSEPEFAMAWEHQVDVLKAGESFEVDTVHLKVSAPYLSNLSERVSGIFTLTVSAGSEPLFTGNYPVSVLAYDEWGGAAILPEMVAAFITPNHAEVLKIIRRAAPILERWTGDPSFNEYQSRNPDRVRKQMAALYEAVAELQLVYCSVPASFEETGQRVRMCDTIFAHKLANCLDISLL
;
A
#
# COMPACT_ATOMS: atom_id res chain seq x y z
N MET A 1 -1.96 -0.82 -2.57
CA MET A 1 -2.19 -2.09 -3.29
C MET A 1 -3.38 -2.01 -4.26
N GLN A 2 -4.62 -1.87 -3.78
CA GLN A 2 -5.82 -1.89 -4.65
C GLN A 2 -5.86 -0.77 -5.71
N GLN A 3 -5.65 0.48 -5.30
CA GLN A 3 -5.58 1.63 -6.22
C GLN A 3 -4.29 1.67 -7.06
N ASN A 4 -3.30 0.86 -6.68
CA ASN A 4 -2.01 0.76 -7.37
C ASN A 4 -1.95 -0.46 -8.31
N HIS A 5 -3.10 -1.11 -8.56
CA HIS A 5 -3.24 -2.30 -9.42
C HIS A 5 -2.32 -3.48 -9.06
N VAL A 6 -1.90 -3.58 -7.80
CA VAL A 6 -1.11 -4.71 -7.33
C VAL A 6 -2.03 -5.81 -6.85
N SER A 7 -2.00 -6.96 -7.52
CA SER A 7 -2.76 -8.13 -7.09
C SER A 7 -2.18 -8.77 -5.84
N VAL A 8 -3.06 -9.12 -4.89
CA VAL A 8 -2.70 -9.86 -3.67
C VAL A 8 -2.43 -11.32 -3.99
N VAL A 9 -3.20 -11.91 -4.92
CA VAL A 9 -3.01 -13.28 -5.41
C VAL A 9 -2.45 -13.20 -6.84
N ARG A 10 -1.13 -13.36 -6.93
CA ARG A 10 -0.33 -13.21 -8.17
C ARG A 10 -0.28 -14.46 -9.04
N LYS A 11 -0.71 -15.61 -8.52
CA LYS A 11 -0.77 -16.87 -9.27
C LYS A 11 -1.62 -17.86 -8.49
N LEU A 12 -2.53 -18.51 -9.19
CA LEU A 12 -3.25 -19.68 -8.69
C LEU A 12 -2.97 -20.84 -9.63
N LEU A 13 -2.41 -21.92 -9.10
CA LEU A 13 -2.13 -23.15 -9.85
C LEU A 13 -2.87 -24.30 -9.18
N LEU A 14 -3.76 -24.93 -9.93
CA LEU A 14 -4.45 -26.16 -9.52
C LEU A 14 -3.92 -27.29 -10.39
N ARG A 15 -3.68 -28.46 -9.79
CA ARG A 15 -3.32 -29.67 -10.52
C ARG A 15 -4.26 -30.79 -10.12
N ASN A 16 -4.86 -31.43 -11.11
CA ASN A 16 -5.62 -32.64 -10.87
C ASN A 16 -4.64 -33.80 -10.63
N THR A 17 -4.55 -34.24 -9.37
CA THR A 17 -3.69 -35.36 -8.96
C THR A 17 -4.43 -36.70 -8.94
N SER A 18 -5.71 -36.73 -9.32
CA SER A 18 -6.46 -37.98 -9.44
C SER A 18 -6.18 -38.68 -10.77
N GLU A 19 -6.63 -39.93 -10.87
CA GLU A 19 -6.58 -40.72 -12.12
C GLU A 19 -7.79 -40.45 -13.03
N THR A 20 -8.70 -39.56 -12.64
CA THR A 20 -9.96 -39.30 -13.35
C THR A 20 -10.15 -37.83 -13.71
N ASP A 21 -10.87 -37.57 -14.80
CA ASP A 21 -11.22 -36.21 -15.19
C ASP A 21 -12.20 -35.59 -14.20
N LEU A 22 -11.88 -34.39 -13.72
CA LEU A 22 -12.76 -33.58 -12.90
C LEU A 22 -13.60 -32.67 -13.79
N LYS A 23 -14.90 -32.56 -13.53
CA LYS A 23 -15.84 -31.80 -14.37
C LYS A 23 -16.68 -30.84 -13.53
N GLY A 24 -17.04 -29.69 -14.11
CA GLY A 24 -17.91 -28.70 -13.47
C GLY A 24 -17.31 -28.17 -12.17
N LEU A 25 -16.03 -27.81 -12.20
CA LEU A 25 -15.31 -27.32 -11.04
C LEU A 25 -15.65 -25.85 -10.77
N THR A 26 -16.01 -25.55 -9.53
CA THR A 26 -16.06 -24.18 -9.01
C THR A 26 -14.86 -23.96 -8.10
N ILE A 27 -14.07 -22.93 -8.42
CA ILE A 27 -12.96 -22.48 -7.61
C ILE A 27 -13.40 -21.18 -6.96
N SER A 28 -13.36 -21.11 -5.63
CA SER A 28 -13.70 -19.89 -4.89
C SER A 28 -12.60 -19.49 -3.93
N ILE A 29 -12.39 -18.18 -3.78
CA ILE A 29 -11.53 -17.59 -2.76
C ILE A 29 -12.38 -16.62 -1.95
N THR A 30 -12.51 -16.89 -0.65
CA THR A 30 -13.16 -16.01 0.32
C THR A 30 -12.15 -15.51 1.33
N SER A 31 -12.49 -14.48 2.09
CA SER A 31 -11.63 -13.92 3.15
C SER A 31 -12.35 -13.87 4.49
N GLU A 32 -11.62 -14.17 5.55
CA GLU A 32 -12.05 -13.95 6.93
C GLU A 32 -10.99 -13.11 7.68
N PRO A 33 -11.31 -11.93 8.24
CA PRO A 33 -12.58 -11.20 8.10
C PRO A 33 -12.94 -10.89 6.63
N GLU A 34 -14.18 -10.47 6.36
CA GLU A 34 -14.67 -10.16 5.00
C GLU A 34 -14.06 -8.87 4.41
N PHE A 35 -12.72 -8.80 4.35
CA PHE A 35 -11.99 -7.68 3.79
C PHE A 35 -11.94 -7.71 2.25
N ALA A 36 -12.27 -8.84 1.62
CA ALA A 36 -12.40 -8.97 0.18
C ALA A 36 -13.70 -9.68 -0.21
N MET A 37 -14.26 -9.29 -1.36
CA MET A 37 -15.39 -10.01 -1.96
C MET A 37 -14.95 -11.40 -2.41
N ALA A 38 -15.85 -12.38 -2.29
CA ALA A 38 -15.63 -13.71 -2.83
C ALA A 38 -15.28 -13.62 -4.32
N TRP A 39 -14.19 -14.27 -4.70
CA TRP A 39 -13.82 -14.47 -6.10
C TRP A 39 -14.19 -15.90 -6.50
N GLU A 40 -14.78 -16.06 -7.68
CA GLU A 40 -15.18 -17.36 -8.21
C GLU A 40 -14.72 -17.53 -9.65
N HIS A 41 -14.37 -18.76 -10.00
CA HIS A 41 -14.02 -19.15 -11.35
C HIS A 41 -14.52 -20.56 -11.66
N GLN A 42 -15.10 -20.73 -12.84
CA GLN A 42 -15.64 -22.01 -13.31
C GLN A 42 -14.66 -22.68 -14.27
N VAL A 43 -14.43 -23.97 -14.09
CA VAL A 43 -13.62 -24.80 -14.99
C VAL A 43 -14.46 -26.00 -15.42
N ASP A 44 -14.76 -26.06 -16.72
CA ASP A 44 -15.64 -27.11 -17.28
C ASP A 44 -15.07 -28.51 -17.09
N VAL A 45 -13.79 -28.69 -17.42
CA VAL A 45 -13.07 -29.97 -17.30
C VAL A 45 -11.61 -29.70 -16.93
N LEU A 46 -11.09 -30.48 -15.99
CA LEU A 46 -9.66 -30.58 -15.69
C LEU A 46 -9.25 -32.06 -15.78
N LYS A 47 -8.49 -32.42 -16.82
CA LYS A 47 -8.15 -33.83 -17.09
C LYS A 47 -7.24 -34.42 -16.03
N ALA A 48 -7.22 -35.74 -15.91
CA ALA A 48 -6.28 -36.44 -15.04
C ALA A 48 -4.84 -35.99 -15.30
N GLY A 49 -4.13 -35.55 -14.25
CA GLY A 49 -2.76 -35.05 -14.32
C GLY A 49 -2.57 -33.62 -14.86
N GLU A 50 -3.61 -32.99 -15.40
CA GLU A 50 -3.57 -31.63 -15.97
C GLU A 50 -3.51 -30.55 -14.90
N SER A 51 -2.98 -29.38 -15.28
CA SER A 51 -2.95 -28.19 -14.44
C SER A 51 -3.76 -27.05 -15.06
N PHE A 52 -4.48 -26.34 -14.20
CA PHE A 52 -5.17 -25.10 -14.50
C PHE A 52 -4.44 -23.95 -13.80
N GLU A 53 -4.18 -22.87 -14.53
CA GLU A 53 -3.44 -21.71 -14.04
C GLU A 53 -4.20 -20.42 -14.27
N VAL A 54 -4.21 -19.55 -13.26
CA VAL A 54 -4.65 -18.16 -13.36
C VAL A 54 -3.48 -17.26 -12.97
N ASP A 55 -2.97 -16.50 -13.95
CA ASP A 55 -1.82 -15.59 -13.76
C ASP A 55 -2.13 -14.43 -12.81
N THR A 56 -3.37 -14.00 -12.65
CA THR A 56 -3.72 -12.94 -11.70
C THR A 56 -5.17 -13.08 -11.28
N VAL A 57 -5.39 -13.22 -9.97
CA VAL A 57 -6.73 -13.23 -9.40
C VAL A 57 -7.10 -11.82 -8.95
N HIS A 58 -8.06 -11.21 -9.63
CA HIS A 58 -8.56 -9.87 -9.31
C HIS A 58 -9.57 -9.90 -8.14
N LEU A 59 -9.06 -10.09 -6.92
CA LEU A 59 -9.85 -9.95 -5.69
C LEU A 59 -10.28 -8.49 -5.49
N LYS A 60 -11.58 -8.27 -5.32
CA LYS A 60 -12.12 -6.94 -4.98
C LYS A 60 -12.04 -6.73 -3.48
N VAL A 61 -11.03 -5.99 -3.04
CA VAL A 61 -10.86 -5.63 -1.62
C VAL A 61 -11.84 -4.52 -1.23
N SER A 62 -12.41 -4.60 -0.02
CA SER A 62 -13.37 -3.65 0.52
C SER A 62 -12.64 -2.39 0.99
N ALA A 63 -12.75 -1.31 0.21
CA ALA A 63 -12.19 -0.02 0.61
C ALA A 63 -12.75 0.50 1.95
N PRO A 64 -14.06 0.39 2.24
CA PRO A 64 -14.59 0.77 3.56
C PRO A 64 -14.03 -0.07 4.70
N TYR A 65 -13.74 -1.35 4.48
CA TYR A 65 -13.11 -2.19 5.48
C TYR A 65 -11.70 -1.68 5.79
N LEU A 66 -10.87 -1.49 4.75
CA LEU A 66 -9.49 -1.05 4.92
C LEU A 66 -9.40 0.36 5.51
N SER A 67 -10.27 1.29 5.12
CA SER A 67 -10.24 2.66 5.62
C SER A 67 -10.58 2.79 7.10
N ASN A 68 -11.36 1.84 7.64
CA ASN A 68 -11.75 1.82 9.05
C ASN A 68 -10.80 0.98 9.92
N LEU A 69 -9.78 0.37 9.32
CA LEU A 69 -8.84 -0.49 10.03
C LEU A 69 -7.80 0.36 10.76
N SER A 70 -7.97 0.50 12.08
CA SER A 70 -7.06 1.28 12.94
C SER A 70 -5.79 0.53 13.33
N GLU A 71 -5.85 -0.81 13.32
CA GLU A 71 -4.78 -1.72 13.73
C GLU A 71 -4.71 -2.90 12.77
N ARG A 72 -3.50 -3.45 12.58
CA ARG A 72 -3.30 -4.67 11.79
C ARG A 72 -4.12 -5.82 12.34
N VAL A 73 -4.74 -6.57 11.43
CA VAL A 73 -5.52 -7.77 11.75
C VAL A 73 -4.99 -8.97 10.98
N SER A 74 -4.95 -10.12 11.65
CA SER A 74 -4.73 -11.40 11.01
C SER A 74 -5.98 -11.82 10.27
N GLY A 75 -5.84 -12.08 8.97
CA GLY A 75 -6.89 -12.63 8.13
C GLY A 75 -6.49 -13.98 7.53
N ILE A 76 -7.43 -14.61 6.86
CA ILE A 76 -7.26 -15.87 6.15
C ILE A 76 -7.96 -15.75 4.81
N PHE A 77 -7.28 -16.16 3.73
CA PHE A 77 -7.96 -16.54 2.49
C PHE A 77 -8.29 -18.02 2.52
N THR A 78 -9.54 -18.36 2.24
CA THR A 78 -10.00 -19.74 2.10
C THR A 78 -10.20 -20.02 0.62
N LEU A 79 -9.36 -20.89 0.06
CA LEU A 79 -9.52 -21.43 -1.29
C LEU A 79 -10.36 -22.70 -1.20
N THR A 80 -11.49 -22.74 -1.89
CA THR A 80 -12.30 -23.95 -2.03
C THR A 80 -12.40 -24.34 -3.49
N VAL A 81 -12.18 -25.63 -3.77
CA VAL A 81 -12.43 -26.22 -5.08
C VAL A 81 -13.51 -27.27 -4.89
N SER A 82 -14.66 -27.10 -5.54
CA SER A 82 -15.78 -28.04 -5.48
C SER A 82 -16.17 -28.55 -6.85
N ALA A 83 -16.73 -29.76 -6.89
CA ALA A 83 -17.48 -30.26 -8.04
C ALA A 83 -18.95 -30.33 -7.64
N GLY A 84 -19.77 -29.39 -8.12
CA GLY A 84 -21.13 -29.21 -7.61
C GLY A 84 -21.14 -28.76 -6.14
N SER A 85 -21.89 -29.46 -5.28
CA SER A 85 -22.05 -29.11 -3.86
C SER A 85 -20.98 -29.70 -2.94
N GLU A 86 -20.12 -30.58 -3.44
CA GLU A 86 -19.12 -31.28 -2.63
C GLU A 86 -17.73 -30.63 -2.77
N PRO A 87 -17.11 -30.17 -1.67
CA PRO A 87 -15.75 -29.63 -1.73
C PRO A 87 -14.74 -30.76 -1.95
N LEU A 88 -13.96 -30.66 -3.03
CA LEU A 88 -12.84 -31.55 -3.33
C LEU A 88 -11.56 -31.13 -2.59
N PHE A 89 -11.40 -29.83 -2.37
CA PHE A 89 -10.26 -29.26 -1.68
C PHE A 89 -10.67 -27.99 -0.93
N THR A 90 -10.12 -27.81 0.27
CA THR A 90 -10.16 -26.55 1.02
C THR A 90 -8.77 -26.26 1.57
N GLY A 91 -8.25 -25.07 1.28
CA GLY A 91 -6.96 -24.59 1.76
C GLY A 91 -7.10 -23.24 2.44
N ASN A 92 -6.49 -23.09 3.61
CA ASN A 92 -6.48 -21.84 4.38
C ASN A 92 -5.10 -21.20 4.28
N TYR A 93 -5.06 -19.95 3.84
CA TYR A 93 -3.84 -19.19 3.60
C TYR A 93 -3.85 -17.94 4.49
N PRO A 94 -3.05 -17.90 5.57
CA PRO A 94 -3.01 -16.75 6.46
C PRO A 94 -2.45 -15.52 5.74
N VAL A 95 -3.02 -14.37 6.04
CA VAL A 95 -2.60 -13.07 5.53
C VAL A 95 -2.66 -12.01 6.63
N SER A 96 -1.88 -10.94 6.49
CA SER A 96 -1.98 -9.77 7.35
C SER A 96 -2.67 -8.65 6.59
N VAL A 97 -3.72 -8.10 7.18
CA VAL A 97 -4.39 -6.90 6.68
C VAL A 97 -3.83 -5.72 7.46
N LEU A 98 -3.06 -4.89 6.77
CA LEU A 98 -2.37 -3.74 7.37
C LEU A 98 -3.32 -2.56 7.52
N ALA A 99 -3.15 -1.78 8.60
CA ALA A 99 -3.85 -0.51 8.77
C ALA A 99 -3.47 0.48 7.65
N TYR A 100 -4.30 1.51 7.44
CA TYR A 100 -4.08 2.49 6.37
C TYR A 100 -2.75 3.26 6.49
N ASP A 101 -2.24 3.37 7.72
CA ASP A 101 -1.00 4.04 8.08
C ASP A 101 0.14 3.04 8.34
N GLU A 102 0.09 1.83 7.80
CA GLU A 102 1.12 0.81 7.98
C GLU A 102 1.72 0.36 6.65
N TRP A 103 3.04 0.46 6.56
CA TRP A 103 3.83 -0.02 5.43
C TRP A 103 4.38 -1.41 5.74
N GLY A 104 4.18 -2.38 4.85
CA GLY A 104 4.55 -3.79 5.05
C GLY A 104 6.03 -4.14 4.87
N GLY A 105 6.92 -3.14 4.72
CA GLY A 105 8.36 -3.36 4.60
C GLY A 105 8.83 -3.70 3.18
N ALA A 106 10.15 -3.71 3.02
CA ALA A 106 10.84 -3.92 1.75
C ALA A 106 10.82 -5.39 1.28
N ALA A 107 10.56 -6.34 2.17
CA ALA A 107 10.49 -7.76 1.80
C ALA A 107 9.27 -8.11 0.93
N ILE A 108 8.21 -7.29 0.97
CA ILE A 108 6.94 -7.57 0.27
C ILE A 108 6.84 -6.77 -1.02
N LEU A 109 6.80 -5.43 -0.90
CA LEU A 109 6.71 -4.50 -2.03
C LEU A 109 7.22 -3.12 -1.62
N PRO A 110 8.54 -2.85 -1.72
CA PRO A 110 9.16 -1.59 -1.31
C PRO A 110 8.48 -0.35 -1.89
N GLU A 111 8.04 -0.43 -3.15
CA GLU A 111 7.43 0.67 -3.91
C GLU A 111 6.13 1.16 -3.29
N MET A 112 5.49 0.38 -2.40
CA MET A 112 4.29 0.81 -1.68
C MET A 112 4.55 1.90 -0.66
N VAL A 113 5.81 2.16 -0.29
CA VAL A 113 6.17 3.29 0.55
C VAL A 113 5.78 4.64 -0.09
N ALA A 114 5.78 4.71 -1.44
CA ALA A 114 5.40 5.93 -2.16
C ALA A 114 3.91 6.28 -2.01
N ALA A 115 3.06 5.31 -1.62
CA ALA A 115 1.64 5.56 -1.40
C ALA A 115 1.35 6.47 -0.19
N PHE A 116 2.33 6.66 0.68
CA PHE A 116 2.24 7.52 1.87
C PHE A 116 2.62 8.99 1.58
N ILE A 117 3.13 9.29 0.38
CA ILE A 117 3.42 10.66 -0.05
C ILE A 117 2.10 11.33 -0.44
N THR A 118 1.70 12.36 0.31
CA THR A 118 0.37 12.98 0.22
C THR A 118 0.44 14.46 -0.18
N PRO A 119 0.89 14.79 -1.41
CA PRO A 119 1.22 16.17 -1.81
C PRO A 119 0.00 17.12 -1.81
N ASN A 120 -1.21 16.57 -1.98
CA ASN A 120 -2.46 17.32 -2.00
C ASN A 120 -3.10 17.47 -0.60
N HIS A 121 -2.46 16.95 0.46
CA HIS A 121 -3.00 17.07 1.81
C HIS A 121 -2.95 18.52 2.30
N ALA A 122 -3.99 18.96 3.01
CA ALA A 122 -4.13 20.36 3.43
C ALA A 122 -2.97 20.86 4.32
N GLU A 123 -2.36 19.95 5.10
CA GLU A 123 -1.18 20.26 5.92
C GLU A 123 0.07 20.57 5.07
N VAL A 124 0.27 19.87 3.94
CA VAL A 124 1.39 20.12 3.02
C VAL A 124 1.31 21.53 2.42
N LEU A 125 0.10 22.02 2.14
CA LEU A 125 -0.11 23.39 1.67
C LEU A 125 0.42 24.44 2.66
N LYS A 126 0.45 24.14 3.96
CA LYS A 126 0.99 25.05 4.98
C LYS A 126 2.51 25.21 4.85
N ILE A 127 3.23 24.16 4.45
CA ILE A 127 4.67 24.23 4.15
C ILE A 127 4.89 25.18 2.97
N ILE A 128 4.15 25.01 1.87
CA ILE A 128 4.31 25.84 0.67
C ILE A 128 4.03 27.31 1.00
N ARG A 129 2.93 27.59 1.73
CA ARG A 129 2.59 28.95 2.18
C ARG A 129 3.67 29.54 3.08
N ARG A 130 4.34 28.72 3.89
CA ARG A 130 5.43 29.19 4.75
C ARG A 130 6.75 29.39 4.00
N ALA A 131 7.04 28.55 3.01
CA ALA A 131 8.26 28.63 2.23
C ALA A 131 8.30 29.84 1.27
N ALA A 132 7.15 30.31 0.78
CA ALA A 132 7.05 31.48 -0.10
C ALA A 132 7.74 32.75 0.45
N PRO A 133 7.44 33.24 1.68
CA PRO A 133 8.15 34.39 2.25
C PRO A 133 9.63 34.11 2.57
N ILE A 134 10.03 32.85 2.77
CA ILE A 134 11.46 32.49 2.92
C ILE A 134 12.17 32.70 1.57
N LEU A 135 11.59 32.18 0.49
CA LEU A 135 12.11 32.30 -0.86
C LEU A 135 12.18 33.76 -1.32
N GLU A 136 11.17 34.57 -1.02
CA GLU A 136 11.14 36.01 -1.31
C GLU A 136 12.30 36.74 -0.66
N ARG A 137 12.57 36.50 0.63
CA ARG A 137 13.69 37.13 1.33
C ARG A 137 15.05 36.81 0.69
N TRP A 138 15.20 35.63 0.10
CA TRP A 138 16.45 35.20 -0.52
C TRP A 138 16.60 35.59 -1.99
N THR A 139 15.50 35.82 -2.69
CA THR A 139 15.49 35.95 -4.17
C THR A 139 14.75 37.16 -4.71
N GLY A 140 13.96 37.84 -3.89
CA GLY A 140 13.03 38.89 -4.31
C GLY A 140 11.76 38.39 -5.00
N ASP A 141 11.57 37.07 -5.14
CA ASP A 141 10.41 36.47 -5.81
C ASP A 141 9.88 35.25 -5.02
N PRO A 142 8.68 35.33 -4.42
CA PRO A 142 8.07 34.24 -3.63
C PRO A 142 7.61 33.04 -4.47
N SER A 143 7.59 33.13 -5.79
CA SER A 143 6.89 32.18 -6.66
C SER A 143 7.62 30.85 -6.80
N PHE A 144 6.92 29.74 -6.58
CA PHE A 144 7.43 28.43 -6.96
C PHE A 144 7.13 28.20 -8.44
N ASN A 145 8.16 28.27 -9.28
CA ASN A 145 8.06 28.13 -10.75
C ASN A 145 8.65 26.81 -11.26
N GLU A 146 8.84 25.85 -10.35
CA GLU A 146 9.34 24.51 -10.68
C GLU A 146 10.68 24.61 -11.45
N TYR A 147 10.70 24.09 -12.68
CA TYR A 147 11.84 24.12 -13.60
C TYR A 147 11.69 25.16 -14.72
N GLN A 148 10.63 25.99 -14.71
CA GLN A 148 10.30 26.90 -15.82
C GLN A 148 11.38 27.95 -16.06
N SER A 149 12.06 28.39 -15.00
CA SER A 149 13.18 29.33 -15.07
C SER A 149 14.45 28.77 -15.73
N ARG A 150 14.54 27.43 -15.88
CA ARG A 150 15.74 26.70 -16.37
C ARG A 150 17.03 27.10 -15.64
N ASN A 151 16.91 27.50 -14.37
CA ASN A 151 18.02 27.96 -13.56
C ASN A 151 18.22 26.99 -12.37
N PRO A 152 19.35 26.25 -12.30
CA PRO A 152 19.58 25.30 -11.22
C PRO A 152 19.72 25.98 -9.85
N ASP A 153 20.20 27.22 -9.79
CA ASP A 153 20.25 27.99 -8.54
C ASP A 153 18.83 28.30 -8.04
N ARG A 154 17.90 28.65 -8.94
CA ARG A 154 16.49 28.86 -8.59
C ARG A 154 15.85 27.60 -8.02
N VAL A 155 16.09 26.44 -8.62
CA VAL A 155 15.58 25.15 -8.12
C VAL A 155 16.14 24.86 -6.73
N ARG A 156 17.45 25.04 -6.51
CA ARG A 156 18.06 24.85 -5.18
C ARG A 156 17.48 25.77 -4.12
N LYS A 157 17.24 27.05 -4.44
CA LYS A 157 16.64 28.01 -3.50
C LYS A 157 15.17 27.68 -3.19
N GLN A 158 14.41 27.21 -4.17
CA GLN A 158 13.04 26.70 -3.93
C GLN A 158 13.06 25.50 -2.97
N MET A 159 13.93 24.51 -3.20
CA MET A 159 14.08 23.35 -2.32
C MET A 159 14.56 23.75 -0.92
N ALA A 160 15.53 24.66 -0.82
CA ALA A 160 16.02 25.16 0.46
C ALA A 160 14.95 25.91 1.25
N ALA A 161 14.07 26.68 0.58
CA ALA A 161 12.99 27.38 1.25
C ALA A 161 11.93 26.43 1.81
N LEU A 162 11.64 25.33 1.09
CA LEU A 162 10.78 24.24 1.59
C LEU A 162 11.43 23.54 2.78
N TYR A 163 12.73 23.22 2.69
CA TYR A 163 13.48 22.61 3.79
C TYR A 163 13.45 23.48 5.05
N GLU A 164 13.70 24.79 4.95
CA GLU A 164 13.60 25.71 6.08
C GLU A 164 12.19 25.76 6.67
N ALA A 165 11.15 25.79 5.83
CA ALA A 165 9.77 25.75 6.32
C ALA A 165 9.45 24.45 7.10
N VAL A 166 10.03 23.32 6.70
CA VAL A 166 9.93 22.06 7.45
C VAL A 166 10.78 22.11 8.72
N ALA A 167 11.99 22.66 8.68
CA ALA A 167 12.87 22.80 9.84
C ALA A 167 12.25 23.69 10.94
N GLU A 168 11.51 24.74 10.55
CA GLU A 168 10.75 25.60 11.47
C GLU A 168 9.61 24.84 12.20
N LEU A 169 9.20 23.66 11.73
CA LEU A 169 8.26 22.82 12.47
C LEU A 169 8.86 22.24 13.76
N GLN A 170 10.21 22.25 13.87
CA GLN A 170 10.96 21.76 15.04
C GLN A 170 10.51 20.35 15.47
N LEU A 171 10.45 19.44 14.49
CA LEU A 171 10.04 18.06 14.71
C LEU A 171 11.02 17.35 15.66
N VAL A 172 10.48 16.70 16.69
CA VAL A 172 11.24 15.87 17.61
C VAL A 172 11.36 14.46 17.01
N TYR A 173 12.59 13.97 16.94
CA TYR A 173 12.85 12.64 16.42
C TYR A 173 12.37 11.55 17.40
N CYS A 174 11.54 10.62 16.93
CA CYS A 174 11.01 9.51 17.71
C CYS A 174 11.31 8.18 17.01
N SER A 175 12.34 7.46 17.46
CA SER A 175 12.83 6.25 16.78
C SER A 175 11.84 5.09 16.86
N VAL A 176 11.80 4.31 15.78
CA VAL A 176 11.18 2.98 15.73
C VAL A 176 12.23 1.88 15.93
N PRO A 177 11.83 0.62 16.22
CA PRO A 177 12.76 -0.49 16.39
C PRO A 177 13.71 -0.67 15.19
N ALA A 178 14.92 -1.14 15.46
CA ALA A 178 15.81 -1.63 14.40
C ALA A 178 15.11 -2.74 13.60
N SER A 179 15.39 -2.86 12.30
CA SER A 179 14.76 -3.80 11.33
C SER A 179 13.36 -3.44 10.77
N PHE A 180 12.90 -2.20 10.96
CA PHE A 180 11.64 -1.73 10.36
C PHE A 180 11.62 -1.85 8.82
N GLU A 181 12.79 -1.77 8.17
CA GLU A 181 12.89 -1.81 6.71
C GLU A 181 12.49 -3.20 6.17
N GLU A 182 12.76 -4.27 6.90
CA GLU A 182 12.44 -5.64 6.47
C GLU A 182 10.99 -6.00 6.75
N THR A 183 10.49 -5.66 7.95
CA THR A 183 9.20 -6.11 8.47
C THR A 183 8.08 -5.08 8.39
N GLY A 184 8.42 -3.83 8.04
CA GLY A 184 7.50 -2.72 7.96
C GLY A 184 7.40 -1.91 9.26
N GLN A 185 6.62 -0.83 9.20
CA GLN A 185 6.26 -0.01 10.37
C GLN A 185 5.00 0.79 10.08
N ARG A 186 4.40 1.34 11.15
CA ARG A 186 3.47 2.45 11.00
C ARG A 186 4.20 3.68 10.47
N VAL A 187 3.54 4.40 9.57
CA VAL A 187 3.98 5.65 8.96
C VAL A 187 3.11 6.74 9.53
N ARG A 188 3.70 7.73 10.21
CA ARG A 188 2.94 8.87 10.70
C ARG A 188 2.55 9.73 9.49
N MET A 189 1.26 9.87 9.26
CA MET A 189 0.72 10.74 8.21
C MET A 189 1.01 12.21 8.54
N CYS A 190 1.00 13.07 7.52
CA CYS A 190 1.41 14.47 7.66
C CYS A 190 0.57 15.25 8.69
N ASP A 191 -0.72 14.96 8.84
CA ASP A 191 -1.57 15.51 9.90
C ASP A 191 -1.08 15.16 11.30
N THR A 192 -0.70 13.90 11.52
CA THR A 192 -0.17 13.38 12.78
C THR A 192 1.17 14.02 13.10
N ILE A 193 2.07 14.14 12.11
CA ILE A 193 3.36 14.83 12.25
C ILE A 193 3.14 16.29 12.68
N PHE A 194 2.20 16.98 12.05
CA PHE A 194 1.98 18.42 12.28
C PHE A 194 1.33 18.70 13.63
N ALA A 195 0.39 17.85 14.04
CA ALA A 195 -0.31 17.95 15.31
C ALA A 195 0.61 17.64 16.50
N HIS A 196 1.44 16.59 16.40
CA HIS A 196 2.22 16.09 17.54
C HIS A 196 3.70 16.50 17.51
N LYS A 197 4.19 17.01 16.38
CA LYS A 197 5.61 17.39 16.20
C LYS A 197 6.58 16.24 16.47
N LEU A 198 6.16 15.00 16.20
CA LEU A 198 6.95 13.79 16.36
C LEU A 198 7.06 13.06 15.02
N ALA A 199 8.27 12.66 14.64
CA ALA A 199 8.52 11.95 13.40
C ALA A 199 9.81 11.11 13.48
N ASN A 200 9.92 10.06 12.66
CA ASN A 200 11.14 9.28 12.46
C ASN A 200 11.75 9.56 11.07
N CYS A 201 12.86 8.89 10.74
CA CYS A 201 13.55 9.10 9.47
C CYS A 201 12.67 8.76 8.25
N LEU A 202 11.83 7.73 8.33
CA LEU A 202 10.88 7.38 7.27
C LEU A 202 9.79 8.45 7.15
N ASP A 203 9.15 8.82 8.26
CA ASP A 203 8.08 9.83 8.30
C ASP A 203 8.53 11.15 7.64
N ILE A 204 9.74 11.64 7.99
CA ILE A 204 10.30 12.90 7.46
C ILE A 204 10.71 12.74 6.00
N SER A 205 11.15 11.55 5.57
CA SER A 205 11.52 11.31 4.16
C SER A 205 10.31 11.28 3.22
N LEU A 206 9.11 11.01 3.75
CA LEU A 206 7.86 10.92 3.00
C LEU A 206 7.04 12.22 3.01
N LEU A 207 7.41 13.17 3.88
CA LEU A 207 6.77 14.49 4.00
C LEU A 207 7.23 15.45 2.90
#